data_AF-A0AAJ2L0Y0-F1
#
_entry.id   AF-A0AAJ2L0Y0-F1
#
_cell.length_a   1.000
_cell.length_b   1.000
_cell.length_c   1.000
_cell.angle_alpha   90.00
_cell.angle_beta   90.00
_cell.angle_gamma   90.00
#
_symmetry.space_group_name_H-M   'P 1'
#
loop_
_entity.id
_entity.type
_entity.pdbx_description
1 polymer ?
#
loop_
_entity_poly.entity_id
_entity_poly.type
_entity_poly.pdbx_seq_one_letter_code
_entity_poly.pdbx_strand_id
1 'polypeptide(L)'
;MQDRYRPLKTSYSETPVLVIDTAADPHEILDAARQRIHAASGLLETLYCLCFKQADTGDIPNIVNALYLLTQDGDELLEIARQRLPKITSG
;
A
#
# COMPACT_ATOMS: atom_id res chain seq x y z
N MET A 1 10.87 7.91 -23.07
CA MET A 1 9.51 8.19 -22.60
C MET A 1 9.42 7.56 -21.23
N GLN A 2 9.45 8.35 -20.15
CA GLN A 2 9.36 7.77 -18.79
C GLN A 2 7.97 7.14 -18.65
N ASP A 3 7.91 5.90 -18.18
CA ASP A 3 6.66 5.18 -17.92
C ASP A 3 5.92 5.89 -16.77
N ARG A 4 5.10 6.87 -17.14
CA ARG A 4 4.25 7.64 -16.22
C ARG A 4 3.43 6.72 -15.33
N TYR A 5 2.91 5.63 -15.89
CA TYR A 5 2.14 4.64 -15.17
C TYR A 5 3.01 3.45 -14.82
N ARG A 6 3.35 3.34 -13.53
CA ARG A 6 4.13 2.22 -13.02
C ARG A 6 3.17 1.18 -12.42
N PRO A 7 3.14 -0.07 -12.90
CA PRO A 7 2.37 -1.14 -12.28
C PRO A 7 2.71 -1.33 -10.81
N LEU A 8 1.69 -1.62 -9.99
CA LEU A 8 1.92 -2.21 -8.67
C LEU A 8 2.52 -3.61 -8.83
N LYS A 9 3.43 -4.00 -7.93
CA LYS A 9 4.01 -5.35 -7.90
C LYS A 9 3.00 -6.39 -7.45
N THR A 10 2.04 -5.97 -6.64
CA THR A 10 0.89 -6.74 -6.18
C THR A 10 -0.10 -6.96 -7.32
N SER A 11 0.16 -7.96 -8.16
CA SER A 11 -0.76 -8.35 -9.23
C SER A 11 -1.05 -9.85 -9.18
N TYR A 12 -2.34 -10.20 -9.31
CA TYR A 12 -2.80 -11.58 -9.53
C TYR A 12 -2.89 -11.95 -11.01
N SER A 13 -2.53 -11.03 -11.91
CA SER A 13 -2.61 -11.18 -13.36
C SER A 13 -1.30 -10.79 -14.02
N GLU A 14 -1.00 -11.42 -15.16
CA GLU A 14 0.13 -11.01 -16.02
C GLU A 14 -0.12 -9.64 -16.68
N THR A 15 -1.38 -9.22 -16.77
CA THR A 15 -1.74 -7.88 -17.27
C THR A 15 -1.95 -6.92 -16.09
N PRO A 16 -1.08 -5.92 -15.89
CA PRO A 16 -1.22 -4.99 -14.78
C PRO A 16 -2.37 -4.02 -15.02
N VAL A 17 -3.36 -4.04 -14.12
CA VAL A 17 -4.54 -3.16 -14.18
C VAL A 17 -4.54 -2.06 -13.11
N LEU A 18 -3.70 -2.22 -12.08
CA LEU A 18 -3.48 -1.21 -11.05
C LEU A 18 -2.10 -0.60 -11.24
N VAL A 19 -2.05 0.72 -11.36
CA VAL A 19 -0.84 1.48 -11.65
C VAL A 19 -0.76 2.71 -10.76
N ILE A 20 0.47 3.13 -10.47
CA ILE A 20 0.78 4.40 -9.84
C ILE A 20 1.03 5.42 -10.96
N ASP A 21 0.27 6.51 -10.97
CA ASP A 21 0.58 7.68 -11.80
C ASP A 21 1.77 8.41 -11.18
N THR A 22 2.98 8.06 -11.61
CA THR A 22 4.24 8.61 -11.11
C THR A 22 4.41 10.09 -11.45
N ALA A 23 3.52 10.70 -12.24
CA ALA A 23 3.50 12.13 -12.54
C ALA A 23 2.49 12.93 -11.69
N ALA A 24 1.64 12.29 -10.89
CA ALA A 24 0.67 12.94 -9.99
C ALA A 24 1.36 13.84 -8.93
N ASP A 25 0.62 14.68 -8.20
CA ASP A 25 1.24 15.48 -7.13
C ASP A 25 1.90 14.55 -6.09
N PRO A 26 3.19 14.72 -5.74
CA PRO A 26 3.85 13.88 -4.75
C PRO A 26 3.17 13.88 -3.37
N HIS A 27 2.45 14.94 -3.00
CA HIS A 27 1.65 14.98 -1.77
C HIS A 27 0.41 14.08 -1.86
N GLU A 28 -0.27 14.05 -3.01
CA GLU A 28 -1.40 13.14 -3.25
C GLU A 28 -0.93 11.68 -3.27
N ILE A 29 0.24 11.40 -3.86
CA ILE A 29 0.85 10.06 -3.81
C ILE A 29 1.16 9.68 -2.35
N LEU A 30 1.72 10.59 -1.55
CA LEU A 30 1.99 10.37 -0.14
C LEU A 30 0.71 10.10 0.66
N ASP A 31 -0.36 10.85 0.40
CA ASP A 31 -1.65 10.67 1.07
C ASP A 31 -2.28 9.32 0.73
N ALA A 32 -2.21 8.90 -0.53
CA ALA A 32 -2.64 7.58 -0.96
C ALA A 32 -1.83 6.46 -0.27
N ALA A 33 -0.52 6.69 -0.08
CA ALA A 33 0.37 5.77 0.62
C ALA A 33 0.00 5.66 2.11
N ARG A 34 -0.18 6.81 2.76
CA ARG A 34 -0.61 6.92 4.16
C ARG A 34 -1.95 6.24 4.39
N GLN A 35 -2.90 6.42 3.49
CA GLN A 35 -4.21 5.77 3.57
C GLN A 35 -4.10 4.24 3.60
N ARG A 36 -3.28 3.65 2.72
CA ARG A 36 -3.07 2.19 2.67
C ARG A 36 -2.39 1.65 3.91
N ILE A 37 -1.34 2.31 4.39
CA ILE A 37 -0.66 1.91 5.63
C ILE A 37 -1.58 2.03 6.84
N HIS A 38 -2.39 3.08 6.90
CA HIS A 38 -3.35 3.27 7.98
C HIS A 38 -4.45 2.18 7.95
N ALA A 39 -4.98 1.85 6.76
CA ALA A 39 -5.92 0.76 6.59
C ALA A 39 -5.31 -0.60 6.99
N ALA A 40 -4.07 -0.87 6.59
CA ALA A 40 -3.34 -2.06 7.02
C ALA A 40 -3.18 -2.11 8.54
N SER A 41 -2.82 -0.97 9.16
CA SER A 41 -2.67 -0.89 10.61
C SER A 41 -3.99 -1.19 11.34
N GLY A 42 -5.11 -0.62 10.88
CA GLY A 42 -6.43 -0.90 11.45
C GLY A 42 -6.88 -2.36 11.28
N LEU A 43 -6.56 -2.98 10.15
CA LEU A 43 -6.80 -4.41 9.93
C LEU A 43 -5.91 -5.28 10.82
N LEU A 44 -4.67 -4.88 11.09
CA LEU A 44 -3.76 -5.62 11.94
C LEU A 44 -4.21 -5.56 13.41
N GLU A 45 -4.68 -4.40 13.86
CA GLU A 45 -5.31 -4.24 15.16
C GLU A 45 -6.56 -5.13 15.27
N THR A 46 -7.40 -5.14 14.24
CA THR A 46 -8.56 -6.04 14.16
C THR A 46 -8.14 -7.51 14.25
N LEU A 47 -7.13 -7.93 13.49
CA LEU A 47 -6.59 -9.29 13.51
C LEU A 47 -6.03 -9.67 14.89
N TYR A 48 -5.33 -8.75 15.54
CA TYR A 48 -4.80 -8.94 16.89
C TYR A 48 -5.93 -9.12 17.92
N CYS A 49 -7.01 -8.34 17.79
CA CYS A 49 -8.19 -8.45 18.64
C CYS A 49 -9.03 -9.71 18.36
N LEU A 50 -9.01 -10.22 17.12
CA LEU A 50 -9.60 -11.51 16.72
C LEU A 50 -8.78 -12.67 17.30
N CYS A 51 -8.74 -12.79 18.63
CA CYS A 51 -8.20 -13.95 19.31
C CYS A 51 -8.92 -15.23 18.83
N PHE A 52 -8.13 -16.30 18.62
CA PHE A 52 -8.40 -17.68 18.13
C PHE A 52 -9.76 -18.38 18.41
N LYS A 53 -10.71 -17.77 19.11
CA LYS A 53 -11.97 -18.39 19.53
C LYS A 53 -13.16 -18.10 18.61
N GLN A 54 -13.06 -17.16 17.67
CA GLN A 54 -14.25 -16.62 16.95
C GLN A 54 -14.09 -16.35 15.45
N ALA A 55 -12.86 -16.32 14.90
CA ALA A 55 -12.66 -16.17 13.47
C ALA A 55 -12.81 -17.54 12.77
N ASP A 56 -13.58 -17.61 11.69
CA ASP A 56 -13.62 -18.82 10.89
C ASP A 56 -12.22 -19.03 10.28
N THR A 57 -11.81 -20.27 10.11
CA THR A 57 -10.45 -20.61 9.63
C THR A 57 -10.10 -19.97 8.27
N GLY A 58 -11.12 -19.56 7.50
CA GLY A 58 -10.97 -18.80 6.26
C GLY A 58 -10.76 -17.29 6.41
N ASP A 59 -11.11 -16.68 7.55
CA ASP A 59 -11.05 -15.23 7.74
C ASP A 59 -9.60 -14.74 7.93
N ILE A 60 -8.79 -15.52 8.64
CA ILE A 60 -7.39 -15.17 8.92
C ILE A 60 -6.57 -15.06 7.62
N PRO A 61 -6.57 -16.05 6.69
CA PRO A 61 -5.86 -15.91 5.42
C PRO A 61 -6.32 -14.72 4.59
N ASN A 62 -7.62 -14.41 4.57
CA ASN A 62 -8.17 -13.28 3.82
C ASN A 62 -7.70 -11.93 4.40
N ILE A 63 -7.73 -11.78 5.73
CA ILE A 63 -7.24 -10.58 6.42
C ILE A 63 -5.74 -10.43 6.21
N VAL A 64 -4.96 -11.51 6.36
CA VAL A 64 -3.51 -11.49 6.11
C VAL A 64 -3.19 -11.12 4.67
N ASN A 65 -3.96 -11.61 3.70
CA ASN A 65 -3.79 -11.25 2.30
C ASN A 65 -4.07 -9.76 2.05
N ALA A 66 -5.17 -9.23 2.61
CA ALA A 66 -5.47 -7.79 2.52
C ALA A 66 -4.39 -6.93 3.18
N LEU A 67 -3.89 -7.34 4.34
CA LEU A 67 -2.77 -6.71 5.03
C LEU A 67 -1.51 -6.65 4.16
N TYR A 68 -1.17 -7.79 3.53
CA TYR A 68 -0.03 -7.88 2.64
C TYR A 68 -0.15 -6.91 1.46
N LEU A 69 -1.29 -6.92 0.76
CA LEU A 69 -1.53 -6.04 -0.39
C LEU A 69 -1.45 -4.56 0.00
N LEU A 70 -2.16 -4.14 1.06
CA LEU A 70 -2.17 -2.75 1.50
C LEU A 70 -0.78 -2.28 1.94
N THR A 71 -0.01 -3.15 2.61
CA THR A 71 1.34 -2.80 3.05
C THR A 71 2.29 -2.64 1.87
N GLN A 72 2.24 -3.56 0.90
CA GLN A 72 3.08 -3.49 -0.31
C GLN A 72 2.71 -2.26 -1.16
N ASP A 73 1.43 -2.03 -1.43
CA ASP A 73 0.95 -0.87 -2.19
C ASP A 73 1.37 0.44 -1.50
N GLY A 74 1.22 0.51 -0.18
CA GLY A 74 1.62 1.65 0.63
C GLY A 74 3.12 1.93 0.53
N ASP A 75 3.95 0.89 0.65
CA ASP A 75 5.42 1.01 0.53
C ASP A 75 5.85 1.51 -0.85
N GLU A 76 5.28 0.96 -1.93
CA GLU A 76 5.61 1.40 -3.29
C GLU A 76 5.22 2.87 -3.56
N LEU A 77 4.06 3.29 -3.06
CA LEU A 77 3.64 4.70 -3.13
C LEU A 77 4.57 5.61 -2.30
N LEU A 78 4.99 5.17 -1.11
CA LEU A 78 5.95 5.92 -0.28
C LEU A 78 7.29 6.09 -0.99
N GLU A 79 7.81 5.04 -1.64
CA GLU A 79 9.06 5.12 -2.37
C GLU A 79 9.01 6.18 -3.46
N ILE A 80 7.92 6.21 -4.24
CA ILE A 80 7.72 7.17 -5.33
C ILE A 80 7.52 8.59 -4.78
N ALA A 81 6.69 8.75 -3.74
CA ALA A 81 6.51 10.05 -3.09
C ALA A 81 7.85 10.60 -2.57
N ARG A 82 8.64 9.77 -1.89
CA ARG A 82 9.96 10.14 -1.34
C ARG A 82 10.96 10.56 -2.42
N GLN A 83 10.93 9.93 -3.60
CA GLN A 83 11.80 10.31 -4.71
C GLN A 83 11.46 11.69 -5.28
N ARG A 84 10.20 12.12 -5.15
CA ARG A 84 9.69 13.35 -5.77
C ARG A 84 9.50 14.51 -4.80
N LEU A 85 9.38 14.24 -3.51
CA LEU A 85 9.37 15.28 -2.49
C LEU A 85 10.75 15.95 -2.40
N PRO A 86 10.81 17.27 -2.13
CA PRO A 86 12.07 17.95 -1.91
C PRO A 86 12.81 17.28 -0.76
N LYS A 87 14.11 16.97 -0.95
CA LYS A 87 14.96 16.58 0.17
C LYS A 87 15.00 17.76 1.13
N ILE A 88 14.64 17.54 2.38
CA ILE A 88 14.85 18.54 3.43
C ILE A 88 16.36 18.70 3.57
N THR A 89 16.93 19.72 2.95
CA THR A 89 18.30 20.13 3.21
C THR A 89 18.31 20.76 4.59
N SER A 90 18.70 20.01 5.61
CA SER A 90 19.06 20.60 6.91
C SER A 90 20.25 21.54 6.66
N GLY A 91 19.98 22.85 6.68
CA GLY A 91 20.99 23.90 6.70
C GLY A 91 21.47 24.20 8.11
#